data_AF-U9T5A3-F1
#
_entry.id   AF-U9T5A3-F1
#
_cell.length_a   1.000
_cell.length_b   1.000
_cell.length_c   1.000
_cell.angle_alpha   90.00
_cell.angle_beta   90.00
_cell.angle_gamma   90.00
#
_symmetry.space_group_name_H-M   'P 1'
#
loop_
_entity.id
_entity.type
_entity.pdbx_description
1 polymer ?
#
loop_
_entity_poly.entity_id
_entity_poly.type
_entity_poly.pdbx_seq_one_letter_code
_entity_poly.pdbx_strand_id
1 'polypeptide(L)'
;MACSKIFSGDLPELTNEIIQYFRKDFSTLYSCILVNRLWCRLAIPLLWENPFPISYSKNYHFIKIYLNKLNEDDKIKLNEYGFNYNLSPSKLDF
;
A
#
# COMPACT_ATOMS: atom_id res chain seq x y z
N MET A 1 30.03 -13.89 -19.66
CA MET A 1 28.99 -13.23 -18.84
C MET A 1 29.29 -13.53 -17.38
N ALA A 2 30.03 -12.63 -16.72
CA ALA A 2 30.44 -12.77 -15.34
C ALA A 2 29.30 -12.31 -14.42
N CYS A 3 28.41 -13.24 -14.10
CA CYS A 3 27.33 -13.01 -13.15
C CYS A 3 27.88 -12.73 -11.73
N SER A 4 27.31 -11.70 -11.11
CA SER A 4 26.82 -11.73 -9.72
C SER A 4 27.82 -12.03 -8.58
N LYS A 5 29.03 -11.45 -8.59
CA LYS A 5 29.93 -11.47 -7.41
C LYS A 5 30.10 -10.13 -6.69
N ILE A 6 29.55 -9.03 -7.21
CA ILE A 6 29.72 -7.70 -6.59
C ILE A 6 28.79 -7.53 -5.36
N PHE A 7 27.68 -8.28 -5.28
CA PHE A 7 26.76 -8.26 -4.13
C PHE A 7 26.94 -9.46 -3.19
N SER A 8 28.16 -9.99 -3.01
CA SER A 8 28.41 -10.94 -1.91
C SER A 8 28.78 -10.25 -0.59
N GLY A 9 28.73 -8.91 -0.57
CA GLY A 9 28.88 -8.06 0.61
C GLY A 9 27.58 -7.33 0.92
N ASP A 10 26.45 -8.05 0.89
CA ASP A 10 25.17 -7.50 1.32
C ASP A 10 25.30 -7.14 2.81
N LEU A 11 25.39 -5.86 3.12
CA LEU A 11 25.12 -5.34 4.46
C LEU A 11 23.63 -4.96 4.48
N PRO A 12 22.71 -5.92 4.72
CA PRO A 12 21.28 -5.66 4.69
C PRO A 12 20.88 -4.58 5.69
N GLU A 13 21.64 -4.40 6.76
CA GLU A 13 21.47 -3.32 7.74
C GLU A 13 21.63 -1.96 7.08
N LEU A 14 22.71 -1.74 6.30
CA LEU A 14 22.93 -0.46 5.61
C LEU A 14 21.85 -0.20 4.55
N THR A 15 21.45 -1.25 3.82
CA THR A 15 20.37 -1.13 2.82
C THR A 15 19.05 -0.77 3.49
N ASN A 16 18.76 -1.35 4.65
CA ASN A 16 17.59 -1.02 5.45
C ASN A 16 17.62 0.43 5.93
N GLU A 17 18.75 0.91 6.47
CA GLU A 17 18.91 2.32 6.86
C GLU A 17 18.65 3.26 5.69
N ILE A 18 19.22 2.99 4.51
CA ILE A 18 19.00 3.78 3.29
C ILE A 18 17.51 3.81 2.92
N ILE A 19 16.85 2.65 2.90
CA ILE A 19 15.43 2.57 2.52
C ILE A 19 14.54 3.28 3.55
N GLN A 20 14.90 3.28 4.82
CA GLN A 20 14.18 3.99 5.88
C GLN A 20 14.25 5.52 5.72
N TYR A 21 15.33 6.07 5.16
CA TYR A 21 15.36 7.51 4.80
C TYR A 21 14.27 7.88 3.77
N PHE A 22 13.87 6.93 2.91
CA PHE A 22 12.83 7.15 1.90
C PHE A 22 11.41 6.89 2.38
N ARG A 23 11.20 6.60 3.67
CA ARG A 23 9.89 6.25 4.25
C ARG A 23 8.73 7.19 3.87
N LYS A 24 8.98 8.48 3.66
CA LYS A 24 7.97 9.48 3.26
C LYS A 24 7.96 9.79 1.75
N ASP A 25 8.94 9.29 1.00
CA ASP A 25 9.06 9.47 -0.45
C ASP A 25 8.56 8.21 -1.18
N PHE A 26 7.24 8.16 -1.38
CA PHE A 26 6.59 7.05 -2.06
C PHE A 26 7.11 6.83 -3.48
N SER A 27 7.46 7.89 -4.22
CA SER A 27 7.96 7.76 -5.60
C SER A 27 9.29 7.02 -5.63
N THR A 28 10.19 7.36 -4.71
CA THR A 28 11.47 6.67 -4.56
C THR A 28 11.28 5.24 -4.07
N LEU A 29 10.38 5.00 -3.10
CA LEU A 29 10.06 3.64 -2.64
C LEU A 29 9.48 2.76 -3.76
N TYR A 30 8.61 3.29 -4.63
CA TYR A 30 8.13 2.59 -5.82
C TYR A 30 9.23 2.29 -6.84
N SER A 31 10.28 3.11 -6.90
CA SER A 31 11.44 2.80 -7.73
C SER A 31 12.28 1.68 -7.08
N CYS A 32 12.44 1.72 -5.75
CA CYS A 32 13.20 0.74 -4.96
C CYS A 32 12.67 -0.70 -5.11
N ILE A 33 11.34 -0.89 -5.19
CA ILE A 33 10.76 -2.24 -5.34
C ILE A 33 11.15 -2.94 -6.64
N LEU A 34 11.57 -2.17 -7.66
CA LEU A 34 11.94 -2.68 -8.98
C LEU A 34 13.43 -2.97 -9.12
N VAL A 35 14.26 -2.59 -8.13
CA VAL A 35 15.73 -2.73 -8.19
C VAL A 35 16.14 -4.20 -8.06
N ASN A 36 15.79 -4.85 -6.96
CA ASN A 36 16.06 -6.27 -6.71
C ASN A 36 15.19 -6.83 -5.57
N ARG A 37 15.32 -8.13 -5.30
CA ARG A 37 14.52 -8.83 -4.27
C ARG A 37 14.73 -8.30 -2.84
N LEU A 38 15.94 -7.85 -2.49
CA LEU A 38 16.21 -7.30 -1.15
C LEU A 38 15.52 -5.95 -0.97
N TRP A 39 15.69 -5.04 -1.93
CA TRP A 39 15.09 -3.71 -1.91
C TRP A 39 13.56 -3.79 -1.96
N CYS A 40 13.01 -4.70 -2.77
CA CYS A 40 11.59 -5.02 -2.80
C CYS A 40 11.06 -5.44 -1.42
N ARG A 41 11.75 -6.36 -0.74
CA ARG A 41 11.35 -6.83 0.60
C ARG A 41 11.37 -5.73 1.67
N LEU A 42 12.29 -4.77 1.55
CA LEU A 42 12.43 -3.67 2.51
C LEU A 42 11.48 -2.50 2.22
N ALA A 43 11.24 -2.16 0.95
CA ALA A 43 10.41 -1.03 0.57
C ALA A 43 8.90 -1.33 0.64
N ILE A 44 8.46 -2.57 0.41
CA ILE A 44 7.03 -2.95 0.50
C ILE A 44 6.42 -2.61 1.88
N PRO A 45 7.02 -3.00 3.02
CA PRO A 45 6.49 -2.64 4.34
C PRO A 45 6.31 -1.14 4.55
N LEU A 46 7.20 -0.31 3.97
CA LEU A 46 7.10 1.15 4.09
C LEU A 46 5.99 1.73 3.22
N LEU A 47 5.84 1.24 1.99
CA LEU A 47 4.73 1.63 1.10
C LEU A 47 3.36 1.27 1.69
N TRP A 48 3.27 0.15 2.40
CA TRP A 48 2.04 -0.38 2.97
C TRP A 48 1.86 -0.08 4.46
N GLU A 49 2.71 0.74 5.06
CA GLU A 49 2.61 1.08 6.48
C GLU A 49 1.30 1.79 6.81
N ASN A 50 0.82 2.63 5.88
CA ASN A 50 -0.51 3.22 5.95
C ASN A 50 -1.15 3.22 4.56
N PRO A 51 -1.92 2.16 4.21
CA PRO A 51 -2.51 2.05 2.88
C PRO A 51 -3.64 3.07 2.65
N PHE A 52 -4.23 3.61 3.72
CA PHE A 52 -5.37 4.54 3.66
C PHE A 52 -5.10 5.81 4.46
N PRO A 53 -4.10 6.64 4.11
CA PRO A 53 -3.83 7.84 4.88
C PRO A 53 -4.98 8.83 4.68
N ILE A 54 -5.53 9.31 5.80
CA ILE A 54 -6.67 10.23 5.86
C ILE A 54 -6.41 11.50 5.03
N SER A 55 -5.14 11.90 4.89
CA SER A 55 -4.72 13.05 4.06
C SER A 55 -4.95 12.88 2.55
N TYR A 56 -5.12 11.65 2.06
CA TYR A 56 -5.44 11.34 0.66
C TYR A 56 -6.93 11.01 0.46
N SER A 57 -7.80 11.67 1.25
CA SER A 57 -9.26 11.44 1.37
C SER A 57 -10.08 11.43 0.07
N LYS A 58 -9.47 11.73 -1.08
CA LYS A 58 -10.16 11.75 -2.38
C LYS A 58 -10.27 10.39 -3.05
N ASN A 59 -9.51 9.38 -2.62
CA ASN A 59 -9.37 8.12 -3.38
C ASN A 59 -10.03 6.89 -2.73
N TYR A 60 -11.06 7.03 -1.89
CA TYR A 60 -11.83 5.88 -1.35
C TYR A 60 -12.57 5.03 -2.41
N HIS A 61 -12.38 5.33 -3.69
CA HIS A 61 -12.94 4.56 -4.80
C HIS A 61 -12.58 3.06 -4.73
N PHE A 62 -11.38 2.71 -4.25
CA PHE A 62 -11.02 1.31 -4.08
C PHE A 62 -11.85 0.63 -2.98
N ILE A 63 -12.16 1.31 -1.86
CA ILE A 63 -13.03 0.76 -0.80
C ILE A 63 -14.39 0.41 -1.40
N LYS A 64 -14.94 1.32 -2.21
CA LYS A 64 -16.18 1.09 -2.94
C LYS A 64 -16.10 -0.12 -3.88
N ILE A 65 -15.00 -0.29 -4.62
CA ILE A 65 -14.79 -1.47 -5.47
C ILE A 65 -14.79 -2.76 -4.63
N TYR A 66 -14.08 -2.77 -3.50
CA TYR A 66 -14.05 -3.94 -2.60
C TYR A 66 -15.43 -4.25 -2.03
N LEU A 67 -16.16 -3.24 -1.54
CA LEU A 67 -17.51 -3.40 -1.00
C LEU A 67 -18.51 -3.89 -2.06
N ASN A 68 -18.40 -3.40 -3.30
CA ASN A 68 -19.25 -3.85 -4.40
C ASN A 68 -19.04 -5.32 -4.77
N LYS A 69 -17.83 -5.85 -4.54
CA LYS A 69 -17.48 -7.25 -4.81
C LYS A 69 -17.90 -8.23 -3.71
N LEU A 70 -18.41 -7.76 -2.58
CA LEU A 70 -18.93 -8.63 -1.52
C LEU A 70 -20.19 -9.37 -1.97
N ASN A 71 -20.47 -10.50 -1.34
CA ASN A 71 -21.73 -11.21 -1.53
C ASN A 71 -22.90 -10.43 -0.92
N GLU A 72 -24.12 -10.68 -1.38
CA GLU A 72 -25.31 -9.99 -0.86
C GLU A 72 -25.50 -10.21 0.64
N ASP A 73 -25.24 -11.41 1.15
CA ASP A 73 -25.30 -11.70 2.60
C ASP A 73 -24.34 -10.83 3.42
N ASP A 74 -23.14 -10.59 2.90
CA ASP A 74 -22.13 -9.75 3.55
C ASP A 74 -22.52 -8.27 3.48
N LYS A 75 -23.12 -7.83 2.37
CA LYS A 75 -23.66 -6.46 2.22
C LYS A 75 -24.81 -6.21 3.18
N ILE A 76 -25.71 -7.18 3.36
CA ILE A 76 -26.83 -7.09 4.30
C ILE A 76 -26.30 -6.94 5.73
N LYS A 77 -25.36 -7.79 6.15
CA LYS A 77 -24.72 -7.67 7.47
C LYS A 77 -24.03 -6.32 7.66
N LEU A 78 -23.31 -5.83 6.66
CA LEU A 78 -22.67 -4.51 6.75
C LEU A 78 -23.68 -3.36 6.93
N ASN A 79 -24.85 -3.47 6.28
CA ASN A 79 -25.93 -2.51 6.43
C ASN A 79 -26.51 -2.52 7.86
N GLU A 80 -26.62 -3.69 8.50
CA GLU A 80 -27.03 -3.81 9.91
C GLU A 80 -26.07 -3.06 10.86
N TYR A 81 -24.78 -3.02 10.54
CA TYR A 81 -23.77 -2.25 11.28
C TYR A 81 -23.73 -0.76 10.91
N GLY A 82 -24.64 -0.26 10.06
CA GLY A 82 -24.75 1.15 9.69
C GLY A 82 -23.88 1.57 8.49
N PHE A 83 -23.25 0.65 7.77
CA PHE A 83 -22.55 0.96 6.52
C PHE A 83 -23.51 0.92 5.33
N ASN A 84 -24.02 2.09 4.93
CA ASN A 84 -24.87 2.19 3.76
C ASN A 84 -24.02 2.19 2.47
N TYR A 85 -23.91 1.04 1.79
CA TYR A 85 -23.09 0.86 0.60
C TYR A 85 -23.57 1.64 -0.64
N ASN A 86 -24.77 2.24 -0.60
CA ASN A 86 -25.33 3.09 -1.67
C ASN A 86 -24.69 4.48 -1.76
N LEU A 87 -23.50 4.69 -1.18
CA LEU A 87 -22.80 5.97 -1.20
C LEU A 87 -22.51 6.43 -2.64
N SER A 88 -23.35 7.36 -3.09
CA SER A 88 -23.04 8.25 -4.20
C SER A 88 -21.83 9.11 -3.82
N PRO A 89 -20.95 9.50 -4.76
CA PRO A 89 -19.74 10.28 -4.47
C PRO A 89 -19.99 11.64 -3.78
N SER A 90 -21.25 12.05 -3.66
CA SER A 90 -21.71 13.38 -3.27
C SER A 90 -22.12 13.53 -1.80
N LYS A 91 -22.02 12.49 -0.96
CA LYS A 91 -22.48 12.56 0.46
C LYS A 91 -21.48 12.02 1.48
N LEU A 92 -20.20 11.98 1.15
CA LEU A 92 -19.13 11.75 2.13
C LEU A 92 -18.67 13.09 2.68
N ASP A 93 -19.47 13.67 3.56
CA ASP A 93 -18.99 14.71 4.46
C ASP A 93 -18.46 14.00 5.71
N PHE A 94 -17.15 13.77 5.72
CA PHE A 94 -16.37 13.44 6.92
C PHE A 94 -15.54 14.66 7.31
#